data_AF-A0A952RAX5-F1
#
_entry.id   AF-A0A952RAX5-F1
#
_cell.length_a   1.000
_cell.length_b   1.000
_cell.length_c   1.000
_cell.angle_alpha   90.00
_cell.angle_beta   90.00
_cell.angle_gamma   90.00
#
_symmetry.space_group_name_H-M   'P 1'
#
loop_
_entity.id
_entity.type
_entity.pdbx_description
1 polymer ?
#
loop_
_entity_poly.entity_id
_entity_poly.type
_entity_poly.pdbx_seq_one_letter_code
_entity_poly.pdbx_strand_id
1 'polypeptide(L)'
;MRRLPWLGLPAALALCALPGCGAGFEALHESEVRFEHCYRLDLEARAAPTHRLFCWQEWLETHTADQPRDRVRHAERRVASLTAGDDRPEPLVIGEPADAEQDPARALLDDPTQATLAAREDSPGACEAACYARLNECRSGGDASCASEYATCAGRCEP
;
A
#
# COMPACT_ATOMS: atom_id res chain seq x y z
N MET A 1 -15.57 3.44 -75.03
CA MET A 1 -14.14 3.03 -75.04
C MET A 1 -13.58 3.23 -73.63
N ARG A 2 -13.04 2.14 -73.07
CA ARG A 2 -12.18 1.96 -71.88
C ARG A 2 -12.62 2.55 -70.52
N ARG A 3 -13.19 1.65 -69.71
CA ARG A 3 -13.36 1.72 -68.25
C ARG A 3 -11.98 1.65 -67.58
N LEU A 4 -11.70 2.47 -66.58
CA LEU A 4 -10.55 2.29 -65.68
C LEU A 4 -10.96 1.32 -64.55
N PRO A 5 -10.31 0.16 -64.40
CA PRO A 5 -10.39 -0.63 -63.18
C PRO A 5 -9.22 -0.23 -62.28
N TRP A 6 -9.50 0.46 -61.18
CA TRP A 6 -8.53 0.61 -60.09
C TRP A 6 -9.13 0.00 -58.82
N LEU A 7 -9.29 -1.32 -58.87
CA LEU A 7 -9.40 -2.18 -57.71
C LEU A 7 -8.00 -2.71 -57.43
N GLY A 8 -7.47 -2.39 -56.24
CA GLY A 8 -6.32 -3.08 -55.68
C GLY A 8 -5.33 -2.18 -54.96
N LEU A 9 -5.64 -1.75 -53.75
CA LEU A 9 -4.64 -1.77 -52.68
C LEU A 9 -5.22 -2.59 -51.51
N PRO A 10 -4.59 -3.73 -51.15
CA PRO A 10 -5.12 -4.66 -50.18
C PRO A 10 -4.92 -4.14 -48.75
N ALA A 11 -5.92 -4.45 -47.91
CA ALA A 11 -5.82 -4.80 -46.50
C ALA A 11 -4.42 -4.66 -45.85
N ALA A 12 -4.16 -3.55 -45.15
CA ALA A 12 -3.21 -3.49 -44.03
C ALA A 12 -3.41 -2.21 -43.20
N LEU A 13 -4.65 -1.88 -42.84
CA LEU A 13 -4.93 -1.03 -41.68
C LEU A 13 -5.56 -1.90 -40.58
N ALA A 14 -4.91 -3.03 -40.31
CA ALA A 14 -4.99 -3.68 -39.02
C ALA A 14 -4.13 -2.86 -38.05
N LEU A 15 -4.57 -1.63 -37.77
CA LEU A 15 -4.04 -0.84 -36.67
C LEU A 15 -4.49 -1.59 -35.41
N CYS A 16 -3.57 -2.32 -34.79
CA CYS A 16 -3.78 -3.03 -33.55
C CYS A 16 -4.33 -2.06 -32.49
N ALA A 17 -5.65 -2.03 -32.33
CA ALA A 17 -6.31 -1.52 -31.15
C ALA A 17 -6.03 -2.51 -30.02
N LEU A 18 -4.80 -2.46 -29.48
CA LEU A 18 -4.51 -3.03 -28.18
C LEU A 18 -5.43 -2.30 -27.20
N PRO A 19 -6.30 -2.99 -26.43
CA PRO A 19 -7.03 -2.34 -25.36
C PRO A 19 -5.98 -1.78 -24.39
N GLY A 20 -5.97 -0.46 -24.23
CA GLY A 20 -5.00 0.23 -23.39
C GLY A 20 -5.12 -0.20 -21.93
N CYS A 21 -4.32 -1.17 -21.50
CA CYS A 21 -3.97 -1.38 -20.11
C CYS A 21 -3.07 -0.21 -19.66
N GLY A 22 -3.65 0.97 -19.45
CA GLY A 22 -2.87 2.18 -19.12
C GLY A 22 -3.64 3.29 -18.42
N ALA A 23 -4.96 3.36 -18.58
CA ALA A 23 -5.78 4.42 -17.99
C ALA A 23 -5.66 4.51 -16.45
N GLY A 24 -5.50 3.37 -15.77
CA GLY A 24 -5.29 3.37 -14.32
C GLY A 24 -3.94 3.97 -13.91
N PHE A 25 -2.85 3.64 -14.60
CA PHE A 25 -1.52 4.17 -14.27
C PHE A 25 -1.43 5.68 -14.52
N GLU A 26 -2.07 6.16 -15.59
CA GLU A 26 -2.14 7.60 -15.88
C GLU A 26 -2.91 8.36 -14.80
N ALA A 27 -4.05 7.82 -14.33
CA ALA A 27 -4.82 8.42 -13.23
C ALA A 27 -4.06 8.43 -11.89
N LEU A 28 -3.34 7.34 -11.57
CA LEU A 28 -2.47 7.27 -10.39
C LEU A 28 -1.38 8.35 -10.46
N HIS A 29 -0.67 8.41 -11.58
CA HIS A 29 0.41 9.37 -11.77
C HIS A 29 -0.10 10.82 -11.73
N GLU A 30 -1.24 11.09 -12.36
CA GLU A 30 -1.87 12.41 -12.30
C GLU A 30 -2.18 12.81 -10.85
N SER A 31 -2.80 11.90 -10.09
CA SER A 31 -3.13 12.14 -8.68
C SER A 31 -1.88 12.42 -7.82
N GLU A 32 -0.78 11.69 -8.04
CA GLU A 32 0.50 11.95 -7.36
C GLU A 32 1.08 13.31 -7.72
N VAL A 33 1.11 13.66 -9.01
CA VAL A 33 1.62 14.96 -9.47
C VAL A 33 0.80 16.11 -8.88
N ARG A 34 -0.52 15.93 -8.76
CA ARG A 34 -1.42 16.92 -8.14
C ARG A 34 -1.17 17.06 -6.65
N PHE A 35 -0.93 15.96 -5.94
CA PHE A 35 -0.52 16.00 -4.53
C PHE A 35 0.78 16.81 -4.36
N GLU A 36 1.82 16.46 -5.12
CA GLU A 36 3.13 17.14 -5.04
C GLU A 36 3.03 18.63 -5.43
N HIS A 37 2.11 18.98 -6.33
CA HIS A 37 1.82 20.36 -6.68
C HIS A 37 1.23 21.14 -5.49
N CYS A 38 0.17 20.62 -4.85
CA CYS A 38 -0.42 21.27 -3.69
C CYS A 38 0.56 21.33 -2.52
N TYR A 39 1.33 20.26 -2.28
CA TYR A 39 2.35 20.22 -1.24
C TYR A 39 3.44 21.29 -1.46
N ARG A 40 3.93 21.45 -2.69
CA ARG A 40 4.89 22.51 -3.02
C ARG A 40 4.30 23.90 -2.83
N LEU A 41 3.05 24.11 -3.26
CA LEU A 41 2.33 25.38 -3.10
C LEU A 41 2.21 25.78 -1.62
N ASP A 42 2.05 24.80 -0.74
CA ASP A 42 1.96 25.00 0.70
C ASP A 42 3.26 25.50 1.34
N LEU A 43 4.40 25.06 0.80
CA LEU A 43 5.74 25.48 1.22
C LEU A 43 6.11 26.87 0.68
N GLU A 44 5.41 27.37 -0.35
CA GLU A 44 5.67 28.69 -0.91
C GLU A 44 5.11 29.80 -0.02
N ALA A 45 5.98 30.50 0.72
CA ALA A 45 5.60 31.60 1.62
C ALA A 45 4.75 32.70 0.96
N ARG A 46 4.92 32.92 -0.35
CA ARG A 46 4.18 33.92 -1.14
C ARG A 46 2.79 33.46 -1.62
N ALA A 47 2.50 32.15 -1.56
CA ALA A 47 1.22 31.64 -2.01
C ALA A 47 0.13 32.04 -1.02
N ALA A 48 -0.96 32.62 -1.52
CA ALA A 48 -2.09 33.03 -0.68
C ALA A 48 -2.74 31.82 0.02
N PRO A 49 -3.13 31.92 1.30
CA PRO A 49 -3.78 30.81 2.02
C PRO A 49 -5.04 30.28 1.33
N THR A 50 -5.80 31.15 0.66
CA THR A 50 -6.99 30.77 -0.12
C THR A 50 -6.66 29.90 -1.32
N HIS A 51 -5.51 30.12 -1.96
CA HIS A 51 -5.05 29.31 -3.10
C HIS A 51 -4.62 27.91 -2.63
N ARG A 52 -3.93 27.84 -1.49
CA ARG A 52 -3.57 26.57 -0.83
C ARG A 52 -4.82 25.78 -0.46
N LEU A 53 -5.80 26.45 0.16
CA LEU A 53 -7.06 25.84 0.58
C LEU A 53 -7.81 25.23 -0.61
N PHE A 54 -7.95 25.99 -1.70
CA PHE A 54 -8.62 25.50 -2.90
C PHE A 54 -7.89 24.30 -3.53
N CYS A 55 -6.55 24.33 -3.58
CA CYS A 55 -5.76 23.21 -4.10
C CYS A 55 -6.04 21.92 -3.33
N TRP A 56 -6.00 21.97 -1.99
CA TRP A 56 -6.22 20.80 -1.16
C TRP A 56 -7.67 20.30 -1.19
N GLN A 57 -8.65 21.21 -1.24
CA GLN A 57 -10.06 20.82 -1.38
C GLN A 57 -10.32 20.09 -2.69
N GLU A 58 -9.84 20.65 -3.81
CA GLU A 58 -9.99 20.02 -5.12
C GLU A 58 -9.32 18.64 -5.14
N TRP A 59 -8.09 18.54 -4.64
CA TRP A 59 -7.38 17.27 -4.57
C TRP A 59 -8.11 16.20 -3.73
N LEU A 60 -8.69 16.58 -2.59
CA LEU A 60 -9.46 15.67 -1.75
C LEU A 60 -10.71 15.13 -2.46
N GLU A 61 -11.35 15.96 -3.28
CA GLU A 61 -12.55 15.60 -4.02
C GLU A 61 -12.28 14.68 -5.22
N THR A 62 -11.15 14.86 -5.92
CA THR A 62 -10.94 14.24 -7.24
C THR A 62 -9.81 13.20 -7.28
N HIS A 63 -8.87 13.23 -6.33
CA HIS A 63 -7.59 12.53 -6.47
C HIS A 63 -7.31 11.51 -5.35
N THR A 64 -8.25 11.16 -4.48
CA THR A 64 -7.98 10.34 -3.28
C THR A 64 -8.11 8.82 -3.43
N ALA A 65 -8.77 8.32 -4.49
CA ALA A 65 -9.22 6.93 -4.61
C ALA A 65 -8.11 5.87 -4.39
N ASP A 66 -6.87 6.17 -4.78
CA ASP A 66 -5.72 5.26 -4.70
C ASP A 66 -4.52 5.89 -3.99
N GLN A 67 -4.74 6.92 -3.17
CA GLN A 67 -3.67 7.60 -2.46
C GLN A 67 -3.33 6.93 -1.13
N PRO A 68 -2.05 6.91 -0.72
CA PRO A 68 -1.67 6.51 0.62
C PRO A 68 -2.45 7.29 1.68
N ARG A 69 -2.92 6.58 2.71
CA ARG A 69 -3.71 7.15 3.81
C ARG A 69 -3.06 8.38 4.44
N ASP A 70 -1.74 8.37 4.58
CA ASP A 70 -0.98 9.48 5.17
C ASP A 70 -1.12 10.78 4.36
N ARG A 71 -1.18 10.67 3.02
CA ARG A 71 -1.40 11.82 2.14
C ARG A 71 -2.81 12.36 2.25
N VAL A 72 -3.81 11.48 2.31
CA VAL A 72 -5.21 11.86 2.52
C VAL A 72 -5.36 12.58 3.86
N ARG A 73 -4.84 11.99 4.94
CA ARG A 73 -4.84 12.60 6.28
C ARG A 73 -4.12 13.94 6.33
N HIS A 74 -2.98 14.06 5.65
CA HIS A 74 -2.26 15.32 5.56
C HIS A 74 -3.11 16.40 4.89
N ALA A 75 -3.71 16.10 3.73
CA ALA A 75 -4.57 17.04 3.02
C ALA A 75 -5.78 17.47 3.87
N GLU A 76 -6.42 16.53 4.58
CA GLU A 76 -7.54 16.82 5.51
C GLU A 76 -7.11 17.78 6.64
N ARG A 77 -6.00 17.49 7.32
CA ARG A 77 -5.45 18.36 8.39
C ARG A 77 -5.11 19.74 7.85
N ARG A 78 -4.61 19.81 6.61
CA ARG A 78 -4.25 21.06 5.98
C ARG A 78 -5.46 21.92 5.63
N VAL A 79 -6.51 21.33 5.07
CA VAL A 79 -7.79 22.03 4.87
C VAL A 79 -8.35 22.54 6.19
N ALA A 80 -8.33 21.74 7.26
CA ALA A 80 -8.79 22.16 8.58
C ALA A 80 -7.98 23.34 9.14
N SER A 81 -6.65 23.27 9.05
CA SER A 81 -5.75 24.31 9.54
C SER A 81 -5.90 25.63 8.79
N LEU A 82 -5.94 25.57 7.44
CA LEU A 82 -6.15 26.75 6.59
C LEU A 82 -7.53 27.40 6.85
N THR A 83 -8.55 26.58 7.07
CA THR A 83 -9.90 27.06 7.42
C THR A 83 -9.93 27.72 8.79
N ALA A 84 -9.13 27.22 9.75
CA ALA A 84 -8.93 27.82 11.06
C ALA A 84 -8.04 29.08 11.04
N GLY A 85 -7.46 29.43 9.88
CA GLY A 85 -6.57 30.58 9.71
C GLY A 85 -5.09 30.30 10.05
N ASP A 86 -4.71 29.05 10.29
CA ASP A 86 -3.31 28.65 10.47
C ASP A 86 -2.68 28.30 9.12
N ASP A 87 -1.99 29.28 8.52
CA ASP A 87 -1.33 29.16 7.24
C ASP A 87 0.11 28.60 7.32
N ARG A 88 0.57 28.24 8.52
CA ARG A 88 1.91 27.66 8.71
C ARG A 88 1.99 26.29 8.02
N PRO A 89 3.05 26.04 7.23
CA PRO A 89 3.23 24.74 6.59
C PRO A 89 3.39 23.64 7.65
N GLU A 90 2.66 22.55 7.48
CA GLU A 90 2.78 21.34 8.32
C GLU A 90 3.61 20.30 7.56
N PRO A 91 4.58 19.62 8.20
CA PRO A 91 5.30 18.53 7.54
C PRO A 91 4.36 17.35 7.24
N LEU A 92 4.55 16.72 6.09
CA LEU A 92 3.95 15.42 5.81
C LEU A 92 4.56 14.37 6.74
N VAL A 93 3.71 13.71 7.54
CA VAL A 93 4.12 12.60 8.39
C VAL A 93 3.83 11.28 7.68
N ILE A 94 4.88 10.49 7.45
CA ILE A 94 4.81 9.20 6.74
C ILE A 94 5.02 8.07 7.74
N GLY A 95 4.19 7.03 7.64
CA GLY A 95 4.33 5.86 8.50
C GLY A 95 4.00 6.14 9.96
N GLU A 96 3.22 7.21 10.22
CA GLU A 96 2.57 7.33 11.50
C GLU A 96 1.66 6.10 11.63
N PRO A 97 1.81 5.28 12.67
CA PRO A 97 0.92 4.16 12.85
C PRO A 97 -0.48 4.77 12.82
N ALA A 98 -1.28 4.37 11.83
CA ALA A 98 -2.70 4.65 11.84
C ALA A 98 -3.14 4.42 13.27
N ASP A 99 -3.67 5.46 13.94
CA ASP A 99 -4.21 5.37 15.31
C ASP A 99 -4.72 3.97 15.45
N ALA A 100 -4.04 3.17 16.29
CA ALA A 100 -4.22 1.73 16.32
C ALA A 100 -5.71 1.48 16.56
N GLU A 101 -6.48 1.41 15.49
CA GLU A 101 -7.72 0.67 15.42
C GLU A 101 -7.22 -0.67 15.87
N GLN A 102 -7.54 -0.97 17.13
CA GLN A 102 -7.00 -2.07 17.88
C GLN A 102 -7.28 -3.29 17.04
N ASP A 103 -6.32 -3.67 16.22
CA ASP A 103 -6.32 -4.93 15.54
C ASP A 103 -6.16 -5.91 16.70
N PRO A 104 -7.24 -6.60 17.10
CA PRO A 104 -7.15 -7.51 18.23
C PRO A 104 -6.09 -8.58 17.96
N ALA A 105 -5.74 -8.83 16.69
CA ALA A 105 -4.67 -9.74 16.31
C ALA A 105 -3.27 -9.22 16.71
N ARG A 106 -3.01 -7.90 16.71
CA ARG A 106 -1.71 -7.36 17.15
C ARG A 106 -1.61 -7.26 18.67
N ALA A 107 -2.70 -6.97 19.37
CA ALA A 107 -2.73 -6.99 20.83
C ALA A 107 -2.46 -8.39 21.41
N LEU A 108 -2.75 -9.45 20.64
CA LEU A 108 -2.49 -10.85 21.01
C LEU A 108 -1.03 -11.29 20.81
N LEU A 109 -0.20 -10.48 20.13
CA LEU A 109 1.22 -10.78 19.94
C LEU A 109 2.08 -10.30 21.13
N ASP A 110 1.56 -9.41 21.96
CA ASP A 110 2.25 -8.87 23.13
C ASP A 110 2.02 -9.71 24.41
N ASP A 111 1.06 -10.65 24.40
CA ASP A 111 0.85 -11.61 25.49
C ASP A 111 1.21 -13.04 25.04
N PRO A 112 2.40 -13.56 25.40
CA PRO A 112 2.83 -14.90 25.01
C PRO A 112 1.89 -16.00 25.52
N THR A 113 1.08 -15.70 26.54
CA THR A 113 0.16 -16.65 27.17
C THR A 113 -1.07 -16.95 26.30
N GLN A 114 -1.58 -15.96 25.54
CA GLN A 114 -2.75 -16.16 24.67
C GLN A 114 -2.39 -16.78 23.32
N ALA A 115 -1.17 -16.55 22.80
CA ALA A 115 -0.66 -17.25 21.63
C ALA A 115 -0.62 -18.78 21.84
N THR A 116 -0.28 -19.24 23.05
CA THR A 116 -0.30 -20.66 23.42
C THR A 116 -1.68 -21.27 23.57
N LEU A 117 -2.74 -20.48 23.81
CA LEU A 117 -4.10 -21.01 23.92
C LEU A 117 -4.78 -21.13 22.55
N ALA A 118 -4.53 -20.19 21.64
CA ALA A 118 -5.04 -20.24 20.27
C ALA A 118 -4.37 -21.33 19.39
N ALA A 119 -3.11 -21.69 19.68
CA ALA A 119 -2.37 -22.69 18.93
C ALA A 119 -2.72 -24.16 19.29
N ARG A 120 -3.57 -24.41 20.29
CA ARG A 120 -3.83 -25.77 20.81
C ARG A 120 -5.00 -26.51 20.17
N GLU A 121 -5.80 -25.87 19.31
CA GLU A 121 -6.91 -26.54 18.64
C GLU A 121 -6.58 -26.80 17.15
N ASP A 122 -5.93 -27.94 16.94
CA ASP A 122 -6.03 -28.84 15.78
C ASP A 122 -6.08 -28.16 14.39
N SER A 123 -5.08 -27.35 14.09
CA SER A 123 -4.84 -26.86 12.73
C SER A 123 -3.66 -27.58 12.09
N PRO A 124 -3.71 -27.92 10.79
CA PRO A 124 -2.64 -28.65 10.09
C PRO A 124 -1.27 -27.94 10.10
N GLY A 125 -1.22 -26.65 10.44
CA GLY A 125 0.02 -25.90 10.64
C GLY A 125 0.56 -25.89 12.08
N ALA A 126 -0.17 -26.43 13.06
CA ALA A 126 0.21 -26.35 14.47
C ALA A 126 1.44 -27.23 14.80
N CYS A 127 1.55 -28.42 14.19
CA CYS A 127 2.69 -29.30 14.38
C CYS A 127 3.97 -28.68 13.79
N GLU A 128 3.91 -28.17 12.57
CA GLU A 128 5.06 -27.54 11.92
C GLU A 128 5.49 -26.25 12.63
N ALA A 129 4.52 -25.43 13.07
CA ALA A 129 4.80 -24.24 13.87
C ALA A 129 5.52 -24.58 15.20
N ALA A 130 5.14 -25.67 15.88
CA ALA A 130 5.82 -26.13 17.09
C ALA A 130 7.26 -26.58 16.80
N CYS A 131 7.51 -27.24 15.66
CA CYS A 131 8.86 -27.60 15.23
C CYS A 131 9.72 -26.38 14.92
N TYR A 132 9.16 -25.35 14.26
CA TYR A 132 9.88 -24.09 14.01
C TYR A 132 10.21 -23.32 15.29
N ALA A 133 9.31 -23.31 16.28
CA ALA A 133 9.58 -22.68 17.58
C ALA A 133 10.80 -23.32 18.27
N ARG A 134 10.87 -24.66 18.29
CA ARG A 134 12.00 -25.45 18.81
C ARG A 134 13.31 -25.15 18.08
N LEU A 135 13.26 -24.97 16.75
CA LEU A 135 14.43 -24.62 15.94
C LEU A 135 15.03 -23.27 16.35
N ASN A 136 14.19 -22.26 16.57
CA ASN A 136 14.64 -20.92 16.94
C ASN A 136 15.25 -20.89 18.35
N GLU A 137 14.68 -21.65 19.28
CA GLU A 137 15.22 -21.82 20.63
C GLU A 137 16.55 -22.58 20.63
N CYS A 138 16.69 -23.63 19.82
CA CYS A 138 17.97 -24.35 19.68
C CYS A 138 19.06 -23.46 19.05
N ARG A 139 18.70 -22.68 18.02
CA ARG A 139 19.63 -21.76 17.33
C ARG A 139 20.13 -20.63 18.25
N SER A 140 19.32 -20.16 19.18
CA SER A 140 19.77 -19.15 20.15
C SER A 140 20.82 -19.70 21.11
N GLY A 141 20.88 -21.03 21.29
CA GLY A 141 21.94 -21.75 22.01
C GLY A 141 23.21 -22.03 21.20
N GLY A 142 23.18 -21.85 19.88
CA GLY A 142 24.36 -21.99 18.99
C GLY A 142 24.68 -23.42 18.54
N ASP A 143 23.78 -24.39 18.72
CA ASP A 143 24.01 -25.78 18.34
C ASP A 143 23.86 -26.02 16.83
N ALA A 144 24.77 -26.79 16.24
CA ALA A 144 24.73 -27.11 14.81
C ALA A 144 23.70 -28.22 14.48
N SER A 145 23.21 -28.97 15.47
CA SER A 145 22.24 -30.06 15.30
C SER A 145 20.80 -29.57 15.08
N CYS A 146 20.52 -28.28 15.30
CA CYS A 146 19.16 -27.75 15.28
C CYS A 146 18.45 -27.99 13.95
N ALA A 147 19.16 -27.92 12.82
CA ALA A 147 18.59 -28.17 11.51
C ALA A 147 18.16 -29.64 11.32
N SER A 148 18.97 -30.60 11.80
CA SER A 148 18.62 -32.03 11.74
C SER A 148 17.47 -32.40 12.69
N GLU A 149 17.41 -31.77 13.85
CA GLU A 149 16.33 -31.96 14.81
C GLU A 149 15.01 -31.40 14.30
N TYR A 150 15.05 -30.22 13.66
CA TYR A 150 13.91 -29.65 12.97
C TYR A 150 13.40 -30.57 11.86
N ALA A 151 14.27 -31.07 10.98
CA ALA A 151 13.88 -31.96 9.90
C ALA A 151 13.22 -33.25 10.43
N THR A 152 13.75 -33.79 11.54
CA THR A 152 13.19 -34.96 12.22
C THR A 152 11.83 -34.66 12.88
N CYS A 153 11.62 -33.43 13.37
CA CYS A 153 10.36 -32.97 13.94
C CYS A 153 9.30 -32.78 12.85
N ALA A 154 9.63 -32.03 11.80
CA ALA A 154 8.73 -31.73 10.69
C ALA A 154 8.30 -32.98 9.93
N GLY A 155 9.19 -33.97 9.75
CA GLY A 155 8.86 -35.25 9.12
C GLY A 155 7.89 -36.14 9.91
N ARG A 156 7.54 -35.77 11.15
CA ARG A 156 6.47 -36.41 11.94
C ARG A 156 5.15 -35.64 11.92
N CYS A 157 5.10 -34.50 11.22
CA CYS A 157 3.93 -33.64 11.10
C CYS A 157 3.10 -33.93 9.84
N GLU A 158 3.62 -34.72 8.90
CA GLU A 158 2.81 -35.28 7.82
C GLU A 158 1.88 -36.37 8.41
N PRO A 159 0.57 -36.38 8.07
CA PRO A 159 -0.38 -37.36 8.60
C PRO A 159 -0.12 -38.79 8.11
#